data_AF-A0A2D5J9K1-F1
#
_entry.id   AF-A0A2D5J9K1-F1
#
_cell.length_a   1.000
_cell.length_b   1.000
_cell.length_c   1.000
_cell.angle_alpha   90.00
_cell.angle_beta   90.00
_cell.angle_gamma   90.00
#
_symmetry.space_group_name_H-M   'P 1'
#
loop_
_entity.id
_entity.type
_entity.pdbx_description
1 polymer ?
#
loop_
_entity_poly.entity_id
_entity_poly.type
_entity_poly.pdbx_seq_one_letter_code
_entity_poly.pdbx_strand_id
1 'polypeptide(L)'
;MPSGREVALMGVLLDDTPGALWARFRFVAPGLGDAASAEATAQDMDDLCAHVAVPYLEHNKIQPARVVISLSDREIEFGKNAPDAVQYFEAYTLDGDTCVWEGL
;
A
#
# COMPACT_ATOMS: atom_id res chain seq x y z
N MET A 1 12.05 -5.84 -2.22
CA MET A 1 11.86 -4.61 -1.42
C MET A 1 13.17 -4.24 -0.74
N PRO A 2 13.36 -2.99 -0.28
CA PRO A 2 14.58 -2.54 0.41
C PRO A 2 14.91 -3.41 1.62
N SER A 3 13.90 -3.85 2.36
CA SER A 3 14.07 -4.78 3.50
C SER A 3 14.48 -6.20 3.11
N GLY A 4 14.44 -6.55 1.82
CA GLY A 4 14.62 -7.91 1.33
C GLY A 4 13.37 -8.81 1.48
N ARG A 5 12.24 -8.29 1.99
CA ARG A 5 10.99 -9.06 2.09
C ARG A 5 10.40 -9.37 0.71
N GLU A 6 9.82 -10.56 0.60
CA GLU A 6 8.93 -10.92 -0.50
C GLU A 6 7.54 -10.35 -0.23
N VAL A 7 6.99 -9.69 -1.24
CA VAL A 7 5.69 -9.03 -1.15
C VAL A 7 4.89 -9.38 -2.41
N ALA A 8 3.64 -9.76 -2.23
CA ALA A 8 2.72 -10.09 -3.30
C ALA A 8 1.56 -9.09 -3.35
N LEU A 9 1.21 -8.60 -4.54
CA LEU A 9 0.01 -7.80 -4.74
C LEU A 9 -1.23 -8.71 -4.63
N MET A 10 -2.03 -8.47 -3.60
CA MET A 10 -3.30 -9.15 -3.36
C MET A 10 -4.43 -8.54 -4.20
N GLY A 11 -4.45 -7.22 -4.34
CA GLY A 11 -5.45 -6.56 -5.18
C GLY A 11 -5.43 -5.04 -5.09
N VAL A 12 -6.12 -4.41 -6.03
CA VAL A 12 -6.29 -2.96 -6.10
C VAL A 12 -7.76 -2.63 -5.96
N LEU A 13 -8.10 -1.75 -5.02
CA LEU A 13 -9.45 -1.25 -4.81
C LEU A 13 -9.48 0.23 -5.14
N LEU A 14 -10.45 0.63 -5.95
CA LEU A 14 -10.71 2.02 -6.29
C LEU A 14 -12.01 2.42 -5.60
N ASP A 15 -11.94 3.40 -4.70
CA ASP A 15 -13.09 3.89 -3.93
C ASP A 15 -13.26 5.38 -4.18
N ASP A 16 -14.41 5.80 -4.68
CA ASP A 16 -14.75 7.20 -4.95
C ASP A 16 -15.59 7.84 -3.83
N THR A 17 -15.86 7.12 -2.74
CA THR A 17 -16.73 7.57 -1.65
C THR A 17 -15.90 8.11 -0.47
N PRO A 18 -16.17 9.34 0.06
CA PRO A 18 -17.33 10.21 -0.19
C PRO A 18 -17.03 11.42 -1.09
N GLY A 19 -16.45 11.23 -2.28
CA GLY A 19 -16.32 12.28 -3.30
C GLY A 19 -14.92 12.50 -3.88
N ALA A 20 -13.94 11.68 -3.50
CA ALA A 20 -12.61 11.70 -4.09
C ALA A 20 -12.15 10.25 -4.35
N LEU A 21 -11.47 10.02 -5.47
CA LEU A 21 -10.98 8.70 -5.84
C LEU A 21 -9.76 8.30 -5.00
N TRP A 22 -9.86 7.22 -4.25
CA TRP A 22 -8.77 6.64 -3.46
C TRP A 22 -8.38 5.31 -4.11
N ALA A 23 -7.10 5.16 -4.43
CA ALA A 23 -6.54 3.92 -4.94
C ALA A 23 -5.84 3.16 -3.82
N ARG A 24 -6.45 2.06 -3.36
CA ARG A 24 -5.89 1.20 -2.32
C ARG A 24 -5.21 -0.02 -2.92
N PHE A 25 -3.91 -0.11 -2.77
CA PHE A 25 -3.12 -1.27 -3.14
C PHE A 25 -2.91 -2.15 -1.92
N ARG A 26 -3.26 -3.42 -2.06
CA ARG A 26 -3.24 -4.39 -0.96
C ARG A 26 -2.14 -5.39 -1.24
N PHE A 27 -1.24 -5.55 -0.29
CA PHE A 27 -0.08 -6.40 -0.39
C PHE A 27 0.00 -7.37 0.77
N VAL A 28 0.55 -8.55 0.51
CA VAL A 28 0.80 -9.58 1.51
C VAL A 28 2.30 -9.85 1.56
N ALA A 29 2.87 -9.79 2.75
CA ALA A 29 4.27 -10.06 3.03
C ALA A 29 4.36 -11.09 4.16
N PRO A 30 4.50 -12.39 3.83
CA PRO A 30 4.68 -13.42 4.83
C PRO A 30 5.89 -13.09 5.74
N GLY A 31 5.69 -13.10 7.06
CA GLY A 31 6.71 -12.71 8.04
C GLY A 31 6.74 -11.21 8.38
N LEU A 32 5.73 -10.45 7.96
CA LEU A 32 5.55 -9.07 8.44
C LEU A 32 5.35 -9.07 9.96
N GLY A 33 6.15 -8.26 10.66
CA GLY A 33 6.21 -8.24 12.13
C GLY A 33 7.39 -9.01 12.73
N ASP A 34 8.11 -9.81 11.92
CA ASP A 34 9.35 -10.46 12.36
C ASP A 34 10.52 -9.49 12.26
N ALA A 35 11.18 -9.19 13.40
CA ALA A 35 12.49 -8.54 13.62
C ALA A 35 12.89 -7.28 12.79
N ALA A 36 12.07 -6.85 11.86
CA ALA A 36 12.32 -5.77 10.94
C ALA A 36 11.62 -4.52 11.45
N SER A 37 12.35 -3.41 11.45
CA SER A 37 11.92 -2.20 12.12
C SER A 37 10.76 -1.52 11.40
N ALA A 38 10.03 -0.67 12.13
CA ALA A 38 8.97 0.14 11.54
C ALA A 38 9.49 0.96 10.35
N GLU A 39 10.72 1.45 10.42
CA GLU A 39 11.39 2.19 9.35
C GLU A 39 11.63 1.33 8.11
N ALA A 40 12.04 0.08 8.25
CA ALA A 40 12.20 -0.83 7.11
C ALA A 40 10.85 -1.12 6.44
N THR A 41 9.78 -1.23 7.22
CA THR A 41 8.41 -1.38 6.69
C THR A 41 7.94 -0.13 5.95
N ALA A 42 8.22 1.06 6.48
CA ALA A 42 7.91 2.32 5.79
C ALA A 42 8.65 2.43 4.44
N GLN A 43 9.95 2.10 4.43
CA GLN A 43 10.75 2.08 3.19
C GLN A 43 10.21 1.10 2.15
N ASP A 44 9.76 -0.09 2.57
CA ASP A 44 9.09 -1.03 1.67
C ASP A 44 7.80 -0.44 1.09
N MET A 45 7.00 0.25 1.89
CA MET A 45 5.74 0.86 1.44
C MET A 45 5.97 2.02 0.46
N ASP A 46 7.02 2.83 0.68
CA ASP A 46 7.44 3.89 -0.25
C ASP A 46 7.84 3.29 -1.61
N ASP A 47 8.65 2.22 -1.59
CA ASP A 47 9.06 1.50 -2.79
C ASP A 47 7.87 0.86 -3.52
N LEU A 48 6.91 0.28 -2.80
CA LEU A 48 5.68 -0.26 -3.39
C LEU A 48 4.86 0.84 -4.05
N CYS A 49 4.80 2.03 -3.46
CA CYS A 49 4.10 3.15 -4.06
C CYS A 49 4.77 3.58 -5.36
N ALA A 50 6.09 3.83 -5.34
CA ALA A 50 6.83 4.35 -6.49
C ALA A 50 6.95 3.33 -7.64
N HIS A 51 7.15 2.04 -7.32
CA HIS A 51 7.44 1.02 -8.34
C HIS A 51 6.25 0.15 -8.75
N VAL A 52 5.17 0.14 -7.97
CA VAL A 52 3.97 -0.66 -8.29
C VAL A 52 2.75 0.22 -8.45
N ALA A 53 2.45 1.09 -7.49
CA ALA A 53 1.23 1.89 -7.53
C ALA A 53 1.27 2.94 -8.66
N VAL A 54 2.34 3.75 -8.74
CA VAL A 54 2.48 4.79 -9.77
C VAL A 54 2.39 4.19 -11.19
N PRO A 55 3.21 3.17 -11.58
CA PRO A 55 3.12 2.61 -12.92
C PRO A 55 1.76 1.99 -13.25
N TYR A 56 1.09 1.38 -12.26
CA TYR A 56 -0.26 0.85 -12.44
C TYR A 56 -1.26 1.97 -12.74
N LEU A 57 -1.21 3.07 -11.99
CA LEU A 57 -2.11 4.20 -12.16
C LEU A 57 -1.88 4.90 -13.50
N GLU A 58 -0.62 5.10 -13.89
CA GLU A 58 -0.26 5.64 -15.20
C GLU A 58 -0.76 4.77 -16.35
N HIS A 59 -0.49 3.46 -16.28
CA HIS A 59 -0.91 2.49 -17.30
C HIS A 59 -2.43 2.50 -17.51
N ASN A 60 -3.18 2.57 -16.41
CA ASN A 60 -4.64 2.58 -16.42
C ASN A 60 -5.25 3.99 -16.55
N LYS A 61 -4.43 5.04 -16.62
CA LYS A 61 -4.84 6.46 -16.68
C LYS A 61 -5.76 6.86 -15.51
N ILE A 62 -5.48 6.34 -14.32
CA ILE A 62 -6.22 6.61 -13.10
C ILE A 62 -5.53 7.77 -12.37
N GLN A 63 -6.30 8.79 -12.01
CA GLN A 63 -5.81 9.93 -11.22
C GLN A 63 -6.51 9.94 -9.86
N PRO A 64 -6.02 9.17 -8.88
CA PRO A 64 -6.60 9.17 -7.55
C PRO A 64 -6.19 10.45 -6.82
N ALA A 65 -7.08 10.94 -5.97
CA ALA A 65 -6.74 11.97 -4.99
C ALA A 65 -5.76 11.46 -3.93
N ARG A 66 -5.81 10.14 -3.61
CA ARG A 66 -4.93 9.48 -2.65
C ARG A 66 -4.61 8.06 -3.04
N VAL A 67 -3.39 7.63 -2.74
CA VAL A 67 -2.92 6.25 -2.85
C VAL A 67 -2.74 5.69 -1.46
N VAL A 68 -3.36 4.56 -1.16
CA VAL A 68 -3.21 3.87 0.13
C VAL A 68 -2.49 2.56 -0.12
N ILE A 69 -1.33 2.38 0.50
CA ILE A 69 -0.60 1.11 0.49
C ILE A 69 -0.95 0.37 1.77
N SER A 70 -1.53 -0.81 1.64
CA SER A 70 -1.84 -1.71 2.75
C SER A 70 -0.91 -2.91 2.68
N LEU A 71 -0.14 -3.16 3.73
CA LEU A 71 0.76 -4.31 3.83
C LEU A 71 0.32 -5.20 4.99
N SER A 72 0.09 -6.48 4.72
CA SER A 72 -0.43 -7.45 5.71
C SER A 72 0.47 -8.70 5.77
N ASP A 73 0.59 -9.33 6.94
CA ASP A 73 1.35 -10.59 7.09
C ASP A 73 0.70 -11.78 6.38
N ARG A 74 -0.61 -11.70 6.15
CA ARG A 74 -1.43 -12.74 5.54
C ARG A 74 -2.51 -12.15 4.64
N GLU A 75 -3.13 -13.02 3.85
CA GLU A 75 -4.30 -12.67 3.04
C GLU A 75 -5.49 -12.36 3.95
N ILE A 76 -6.16 -11.24 3.69
CA ILE A 76 -7.31 -10.80 4.48
C ILE A 76 -8.42 -10.45 3.50
N GLU A 77 -9.65 -10.88 3.77
CA GLU A 77 -10.79 -10.46 2.97
C GLU A 77 -11.14 -8.99 3.26
N PHE A 78 -11.45 -8.22 2.22
CA PHE A 78 -11.85 -6.83 2.41
C PHE A 78 -13.12 -6.75 3.25
N GLY A 79 -13.14 -5.84 4.24
CA GLY A 79 -14.28 -5.66 5.14
C GLY A 79 -14.38 -6.68 6.29
N LYS A 80 -13.46 -7.64 6.39
CA LYS A 80 -13.35 -8.53 7.56
C LYS A 80 -12.40 -7.94 8.59
N ASN A 81 -12.76 -8.07 9.87
CA ASN A 81 -11.84 -7.80 10.97
C ASN A 81 -10.86 -8.97 11.08
N ALA A 82 -9.57 -8.66 11.05
CA ALA A 82 -8.48 -9.62 11.27
C ALA A 82 -7.57 -9.06 12.38
N PRO A 83 -7.99 -9.14 13.65
CA PRO A 83 -7.27 -8.54 14.78
C PRO A 83 -5.92 -9.22 15.05
N ASP A 84 -5.78 -10.48 14.65
CA ASP A 84 -4.54 -11.25 14.83
C ASP A 84 -3.55 -11.09 13.66
N ALA A 85 -3.90 -10.30 12.64
CA ALA A 85 -3.05 -10.04 11.49
C ALA A 85 -2.24 -8.76 11.71
N VAL A 86 -0.93 -8.85 11.46
CA VAL A 86 -0.07 -7.66 11.45
C VAL A 86 -0.34 -6.91 10.16
N GLN A 87 -0.74 -5.65 10.28
CA GLN A 87 -1.08 -4.80 9.15
C GLN A 87 -0.53 -3.40 9.33
N TYR A 88 0.06 -2.86 8.27
CA TYR A 88 0.51 -1.48 8.18
C TYR A 88 -0.24 -0.80 7.02
N PHE A 89 -0.54 0.48 7.22
CA PHE A 89 -1.25 1.30 6.24
C PHE A 89 -0.53 2.62 6.11
N GLU A 90 -0.20 2.98 4.88
CA GLU A 90 0.36 4.29 4.56
C GLU A 90 -0.49 4.97 3.49
N ALA A 91 -0.64 6.28 3.64
CA ALA A 91 -1.35 7.13 2.68
C ALA A 91 -0.34 8.04 1.99
N TYR A 92 -0.50 8.16 0.68
CA TYR A 92 0.34 8.97 -0.20
C TYR A 92 -0.55 9.85 -1.08
N THR A 93 -0.07 11.06 -1.31
CA THR A 93 -0.55 11.92 -2.40
C THR A 93 0.45 11.86 -3.54
N LEU A 94 -0.05 11.81 -4.77
CA LEU A 94 0.82 11.82 -5.94
C LEU A 94 1.14 13.24 -6.36
N ASP A 95 2.43 13.57 -6.44
CA ASP A 95 2.94 14.77 -7.10
C ASP A 95 3.68 14.33 -8.37
N GLY A 96 2.92 14.25 -9.47
CA GLY A 96 3.36 13.57 -10.69
C GLY A 96 3.64 12.09 -10.41
N ASP A 97 4.90 11.68 -10.63
CA ASP A 97 5.35 10.29 -10.45
C ASP A 97 5.91 10.04 -9.04
N THR A 98 5.84 11.05 -8.16
CA THR A 98 6.38 10.98 -6.80
C THR A 98 5.28 10.68 -5.80
N CYS A 99 5.48 9.65 -4.99
CA CYS A 99 4.64 9.38 -3.83
C CYS A 99 5.06 10.27 -2.66
N VAL A 100 4.21 11.23 -2.30
CA VAL A 100 4.39 12.08 -1.12
C VAL A 100 3.63 11.48 0.05
N TRP A 101 4.36 10.98 1.04
CA TRP A 101 3.77 10.43 2.26
C TRP A 101 2.96 11.49 3.01
N GLU A 102 1.68 11.20 3.29
CA GLU A 102 0.79 12.15 3.97
C GLU A 102 0.85 12.06 5.50
N GLY A 103 1.52 11.05 6.07
CA GLY A 103 1.64 10.85 7.51
C GLY A 103 0.29 10.71 8.22
N LEU A 104 -0.12 9.47 8.50
CA LEU A 104 -1.27 9.20 9.37
C LEU A 104 -0.87 9.15 10.85
#